data_AF-A0A0G0PPD5-F1
#
_entry.id   AF-A0A0G0PPD5-F1
#
_cell.length_a   1.000
_cell.length_b   1.000
_cell.length_c   1.000
_cell.angle_alpha   90.00
_cell.angle_beta   90.00
_cell.angle_gamma   90.00
#
_symmetry.space_group_name_H-M   'P 1'
#
loop_
_entity.id
_entity.type
_entity.pdbx_description
1 polymer ?
#
loop_
_entity_poly.entity_id
_entity_poly.type
_entity_poly.pdbx_seq_one_letter_code
_entity_poly.pdbx_strand_id
1 'polypeptide(L)'
;MVAPNSSEKLWNIIYAFFAVNIGILVLFVSVSRASLNILAQESNEGKIAVKTVNLKTVQADGAVIDYTYKLPEVNMLPSQTFYGFRKVRDWMWLFFSRGDLNKAKISLVLADKKMSEVMELANKDFAPNNGRLIIEAGQEALDRLKYTDNLISQSTQNADEWR
;
A
#
# COMPACT_ATOMS: atom_id res chain seq x y z
N MET A 1 -2.65 -38.64 43.47
CA MET A 1 -2.36 -37.48 42.61
C MET A 1 -1.41 -37.96 41.52
N VAL A 2 -1.92 -38.18 40.29
CA VAL A 2 -1.09 -38.64 39.17
C VAL A 2 -0.38 -37.40 38.60
N ALA A 3 0.96 -37.40 38.63
CA ALA A 3 1.72 -36.30 38.06
C ALA A 3 1.46 -36.22 36.55
N PRO A 4 1.15 -35.04 35.99
CA PRO A 4 0.86 -34.89 34.57
C PRO A 4 2.07 -35.34 33.74
N ASN A 5 1.81 -36.20 32.76
CA ASN A 5 2.81 -36.76 31.85
C ASN A 5 3.49 -35.62 31.07
N SER A 6 4.82 -35.68 30.90
CA SER A 6 5.60 -34.62 30.25
C SER A 6 5.15 -34.33 28.81
N SER A 7 4.55 -35.33 28.15
CA SER A 7 3.95 -35.21 26.82
C SER A 7 2.72 -34.30 26.80
N GLU A 8 1.85 -34.34 27.80
CA GLU A 8 0.64 -33.50 27.85
C GLU A 8 0.98 -32.02 28.03
N LYS A 9 2.04 -31.72 28.80
CA LYS A 9 2.54 -30.35 28.96
C LYS A 9 3.06 -29.79 27.63
N LEU A 10 3.78 -30.59 26.84
CA LEU A 10 4.27 -30.20 25.52
C LEU A 10 3.13 -29.89 24.55
N TRP A 11 2.10 -30.74 24.50
CA TRP A 11 0.93 -30.48 23.65
C TRP A 11 0.19 -29.21 24.04
N ASN A 12 0.00 -28.94 25.34
CA ASN A 12 -0.65 -27.72 25.80
C ASN A 12 0.14 -26.45 25.42
N ILE A 13 1.48 -26.51 25.47
CA ILE A 13 2.33 -25.39 25.00
C ILE A 13 2.17 -25.18 23.49
N ILE A 14 2.13 -26.26 22.71
CA ILE A 14 1.90 -26.18 21.27
C ILE A 14 0.52 -25.54 20.98
N TYR A 15 -0.54 -26.01 21.64
CA TYR A 15 -1.88 -25.44 21.47
C TYR A 15 -1.94 -23.97 21.87
N ALA A 16 -1.31 -23.59 22.99
CA ALA A 16 -1.23 -22.19 23.41
C ALA A 16 -0.51 -21.33 22.37
N PHE A 17 0.59 -21.82 21.80
CA PHE A 17 1.31 -21.14 20.73
C PHE A 17 0.41 -20.93 19.49
N PHE A 18 -0.28 -21.98 19.04
CA PHE A 18 -1.23 -21.85 17.92
C PHE A 18 -2.36 -20.86 18.22
N ALA A 19 -2.96 -20.93 19.41
CA ALA A 19 -4.03 -20.01 19.81
C ALA A 19 -3.58 -18.54 19.79
N VAL A 20 -2.37 -18.25 20.29
CA VAL A 20 -1.79 -16.91 20.25
C VAL A 20 -1.54 -16.45 18.81
N ASN A 21 -0.97 -17.31 17.96
CA ASN A 21 -0.72 -16.97 16.55
C ASN A 21 -2.03 -16.70 15.78
N ILE A 22 -3.07 -17.49 16.01
CA ILE A 22 -4.41 -17.27 15.43
C ILE A 22 -4.98 -15.93 15.93
N GLY A 23 -4.86 -15.63 17.22
CA GLY A 23 -5.29 -14.36 17.79
C GLY A 23 -4.59 -13.15 17.15
N ILE A 24 -3.27 -13.24 16.97
CA ILE A 24 -2.48 -12.21 16.28
C ILE A 24 -2.95 -12.06 14.82
N LEU A 25 -3.21 -13.16 14.12
CA LEU A 25 -3.66 -13.14 12.73
C LEU A 25 -5.04 -12.47 12.59
N VAL A 26 -6.00 -12.82 13.46
CA VAL A 26 -7.33 -12.19 13.47
C VAL A 26 -7.22 -10.69 13.77
N LEU A 27 -6.40 -10.30 14.73
CA LEU A 27 -6.16 -8.90 15.06
C LEU A 27 -5.56 -8.15 13.87
N PHE A 28 -4.58 -8.74 13.19
CA PHE A 28 -3.94 -8.16 12.02
C PHE A 28 -4.92 -7.93 10.86
N VAL A 29 -5.79 -8.89 10.58
CA VAL A 29 -6.85 -8.75 9.57
C VAL A 29 -7.83 -7.65 9.95
N SER A 30 -8.24 -7.58 11.22
CA SER A 30 -9.15 -6.54 11.73
C SER A 30 -8.56 -5.14 11.56
N VAL A 31 -7.32 -4.94 12.02
CA VAL A 31 -6.59 -3.66 11.87
C VAL A 31 -6.44 -3.27 10.40
N SER A 32 -6.15 -4.23 9.53
CA SER A 32 -5.97 -3.97 8.10
C SER A 32 -7.27 -3.53 7.42
N ARG A 33 -8.41 -4.12 7.79
CA ARG A 33 -9.74 -3.68 7.34
C ARG A 33 -10.11 -2.29 7.88
N ALA A 34 -9.90 -2.06 9.18
CA ALA A 34 -10.15 -0.76 9.78
C ALA A 34 -9.31 0.34 9.10
N SER A 35 -8.03 0.05 8.85
CA SER A 35 -7.11 0.96 8.17
C SER A 35 -7.50 1.22 6.70
N LEU A 36 -8.04 0.21 6.00
CA LEU A 36 -8.60 0.40 4.66
C LEU A 36 -9.78 1.38 4.67
N ASN A 37 -10.69 1.24 5.65
CA ASN A 37 -11.85 2.12 5.76
C ASN A 37 -11.44 3.57 6.04
N ILE A 38 -10.47 3.79 6.92
CA ILE A 38 -9.90 5.11 7.19
C ILE A 38 -9.28 5.69 5.91
N LEU A 39 -8.50 4.90 5.18
CA LEU A 39 -7.90 5.33 3.91
C LEU A 39 -8.98 5.69 2.87
N ALA A 40 -10.03 4.90 2.75
CA ALA A 40 -11.12 5.18 1.82
C ALA A 40 -11.85 6.49 2.18
N GLN A 41 -12.08 6.71 3.48
CA GLN A 41 -12.72 7.93 3.97
C GLN A 41 -11.82 9.16 3.74
N GLU A 42 -10.55 9.11 4.15
CA GLU A 42 -9.61 10.21 3.99
C GLU A 42 -9.32 10.52 2.50
N SER A 43 -9.34 9.50 1.64
CA SER A 43 -9.17 9.68 0.19
C SER A 43 -10.33 10.45 -0.40
N ASN A 44 -11.57 10.17 0.04
CA ASN A 44 -12.75 10.91 -0.41
C ASN A 44 -12.77 12.34 0.14
N GLU A 45 -12.20 12.55 1.33
CA GLU A 45 -12.09 13.87 1.97
C GLU A 45 -10.85 14.67 1.51
N GLY A 46 -9.99 14.10 0.64
CA GLY A 46 -8.77 14.74 0.14
C GLY A 46 -7.67 14.93 1.19
N LYS A 47 -7.78 14.27 2.35
CA LYS A 47 -6.90 14.49 3.52
C LYS A 47 -5.58 13.70 3.49
N ILE A 48 -5.45 12.70 2.62
CA ILE A 48 -4.24 11.88 2.50
C ILE A 48 -3.08 12.69 1.86
N ALA A 49 -3.41 13.73 1.10
CA ALA A 49 -2.48 14.42 0.21
C ALA A 49 -1.79 15.60 0.93
N VAL A 50 -0.65 15.32 1.56
CA VAL A 50 0.07 16.29 2.43
C VAL A 50 1.28 16.91 1.71
N LYS A 51 1.96 16.18 0.81
CA LYS A 51 3.21 16.63 0.19
C LYS A 51 2.97 17.28 -1.17
N THR A 52 3.22 18.58 -1.30
CA THR A 52 3.06 19.30 -2.57
C THR A 52 4.26 19.10 -3.50
N VAL A 53 4.00 18.66 -4.72
CA VAL A 53 4.94 18.63 -5.85
C VAL A 53 4.52 19.70 -6.83
N ASN A 54 5.38 20.68 -7.06
CA ASN A 54 5.15 21.72 -8.06
C ASN A 54 5.78 21.28 -9.38
N LEU A 55 4.95 21.07 -10.39
CA LEU A 55 5.33 20.75 -11.75
C LEU A 55 5.23 22.02 -12.59
N LYS A 56 6.28 22.33 -13.35
CA LYS A 56 6.24 23.39 -14.34
C LYS A 56 6.15 22.73 -15.70
N THR A 57 5.06 22.93 -16.42
CA THR A 57 4.99 22.53 -17.83
C THR A 57 5.08 23.78 -18.71
N VAL A 58 5.79 23.65 -19.81
CA VAL A 58 5.83 24.68 -20.85
C VAL A 58 4.88 24.21 -21.95
N GLN A 59 3.78 24.94 -22.14
CA GLN A 59 2.85 24.66 -23.23
C GLN A 59 3.47 25.00 -24.59
N ALA A 60 2.86 24.48 -25.66
CA ALA A 60 3.31 24.69 -27.04
C ALA A 60 3.27 26.17 -27.49
N ASP A 61 2.58 27.04 -26.76
CA ASP A 61 2.50 28.49 -26.96
C ASP A 61 3.57 29.28 -26.16
N GLY A 62 4.41 28.59 -25.39
CA GLY A 62 5.44 29.20 -24.53
C GLY A 62 4.94 29.63 -23.15
N ALA A 63 3.66 29.41 -22.81
CA ALA A 63 3.14 29.68 -21.49
C ALA A 63 3.62 28.63 -20.47
N VAL A 64 4.12 29.10 -19.32
CA VAL A 64 4.51 28.23 -18.20
C VAL A 64 3.31 28.07 -17.28
N ILE A 65 2.80 26.84 -17.14
CA ILE A 65 1.75 26.52 -16.18
C ILE A 65 2.36 25.77 -15.01
N ASP A 66 2.20 26.35 -13.83
CA ASP A 66 2.54 25.74 -12.56
C ASP A 66 1.37 24.86 -12.10
N TYR A 67 1.57 23.53 -12.11
CA TYR A 67 0.66 22.56 -11.53
C TYR A 67 1.14 22.15 -10.15
N THR A 68 0.31 22.32 -9.13
CA THR A 68 0.59 21.76 -7.79
C THR A 68 -0.15 20.45 -7.62
N TYR A 69 0.58 19.34 -7.63
CA TYR A 69 0.06 18.02 -7.30
C TYR A 69 0.34 17.70 -5.84
N LYS A 70 -0.60 17.08 -5.13
CA LYS A 70 -0.41 16.68 -3.73
C LYS A 70 -0.26 15.17 -3.63
N LEU A 71 0.91 14.74 -3.19
CA LEU A 71 1.24 13.35 -2.95
C LEU A 71 0.95 12.95 -1.49
N PRO A 72 0.65 11.67 -1.26
CA PRO A 72 0.44 11.14 0.08
C PRO A 72 1.76 11.12 0.89
N GLU A 73 1.66 11.36 2.19
CA GLU A 73 2.81 11.25 3.10
C GLU A 73 3.24 9.79 3.30
N VAL A 74 4.55 9.58 3.43
CA VAL A 74 5.15 8.25 3.62
C VAL A 74 5.83 8.19 4.97
N ASN A 75 5.26 7.38 5.87
CA ASN A 75 5.79 7.24 7.23
C ASN A 75 6.84 6.12 7.36
N MET A 76 6.97 5.23 6.36
CA MET A 76 7.80 4.04 6.44
C MET A 76 8.50 3.75 5.11
N LEU A 77 9.83 3.83 5.09
CA LEU A 77 10.65 3.65 3.88
C LEU A 77 11.09 2.18 3.68
N PRO A 78 11.46 1.80 2.44
CA PRO A 78 11.96 0.45 2.12
C PRO A 78 13.18 0.00 2.92
N SER A 79 13.94 0.94 3.47
CA SER A 79 15.13 0.67 4.29
C SER A 79 14.80 0.25 5.74
N GLN A 80 13.55 0.34 6.17
CA GLN A 80 13.14 0.05 7.55
C GLN A 80 12.76 -1.42 7.76
N THR A 81 13.12 -2.00 8.91
CA THR A 81 12.90 -3.43 9.23
C THR A 81 11.44 -3.87 9.13
N PHE A 82 10.50 -3.00 9.51
CA PHE A 82 9.07 -3.30 9.49
C PHE A 82 8.39 -3.06 8.13
N TYR A 83 9.14 -2.72 7.09
CA TYR A 83 8.59 -2.46 5.76
C TYR A 83 7.88 -3.68 5.14
N GLY A 84 8.33 -4.89 5.47
CA GLY A 84 7.66 -6.13 5.05
C GLY A 84 6.20 -6.21 5.55
N PHE A 85 5.95 -5.82 6.80
CA PHE A 85 4.60 -5.76 7.36
C PHE A 85 3.70 -4.82 6.57
N ARG A 86 4.25 -3.67 6.16
CA ARG A 86 3.55 -2.71 5.31
C ARG A 86 3.20 -3.32 3.94
N LYS A 87 4.13 -4.02 3.28
CA LYS A 87 3.85 -4.70 2.00
C LYS A 87 2.68 -5.71 2.13
N VAL A 88 2.65 -6.49 3.21
CA VAL A 88 1.57 -7.46 3.48
C VAL A 88 0.24 -6.76 3.70
N ARG A 89 0.22 -5.67 4.49
CA ARG A 89 -0.98 -4.85 4.68
C ARG A 89 -1.50 -4.29 3.36
N ASP A 90 -0.62 -3.72 2.54
CA ASP A 90 -1.00 -3.12 1.25
C ASP A 90 -1.55 -4.18 0.28
N TRP A 91 -1.00 -5.41 0.32
CA TRP A 91 -1.57 -6.55 -0.41
C TRP A 91 -2.97 -6.93 0.11
N MET A 92 -3.15 -7.00 1.43
CA MET A 92 -4.46 -7.28 2.03
C MET A 92 -5.50 -6.21 1.69
N TRP A 93 -5.11 -4.94 1.59
CA TRP A 93 -6.02 -3.88 1.15
C TRP A 93 -6.60 -4.18 -0.23
N LEU A 94 -5.75 -4.54 -1.19
CA LEU A 94 -6.22 -4.94 -2.53
C LEU A 94 -7.07 -6.21 -2.48
N PHE A 95 -6.69 -7.18 -1.65
CA PHE A 95 -7.44 -8.43 -1.49
C PHE A 95 -8.85 -8.21 -0.91
N PHE A 96 -9.00 -7.34 0.09
CA PHE A 96 -10.28 -7.04 0.71
C PHE A 96 -11.14 -6.02 -0.06
N SER A 97 -10.57 -5.36 -1.07
CA SER A 97 -11.28 -4.42 -1.92
C SER A 97 -12.27 -5.13 -2.83
N ARG A 98 -13.55 -4.77 -2.72
CA ARG A 98 -14.62 -5.33 -3.54
C ARG A 98 -14.85 -4.50 -4.80
N GLY A 99 -14.84 -5.17 -5.96
CA GLY A 99 -15.06 -4.56 -7.27
C GLY A 99 -13.81 -3.94 -7.88
N ASP A 100 -13.72 -4.00 -9.21
CA ASP A 100 -12.52 -3.60 -9.95
C ASP A 100 -12.25 -2.10 -9.85
N LEU A 101 -13.30 -1.28 -9.79
CA LEU A 101 -13.18 0.17 -9.62
C LEU A 101 -12.59 0.55 -8.25
N ASN A 102 -12.97 -0.14 -7.17
CA ASN A 102 -12.39 0.13 -5.85
C ASN A 102 -10.96 -0.39 -5.75
N LYS A 103 -10.67 -1.55 -6.36
CA LYS A 103 -9.30 -2.07 -6.47
C LYS A 103 -8.41 -1.10 -7.26
N ALA A 104 -8.92 -0.54 -8.34
CA ALA A 104 -8.22 0.48 -9.14
C ALA A 104 -7.93 1.73 -8.30
N LYS A 105 -8.92 2.27 -7.58
CA LYS A 105 -8.73 3.41 -6.67
C LYS A 105 -7.65 3.14 -5.62
N ILE A 106 -7.69 1.99 -4.96
CA ILE A 106 -6.71 1.65 -3.93
C ILE A 106 -5.33 1.42 -4.54
N SER A 107 -5.26 0.81 -5.73
CA SER A 107 -4.01 0.63 -6.46
C SER A 107 -3.37 1.97 -6.85
N LEU A 108 -4.17 2.96 -7.26
CA LEU A 108 -3.70 4.33 -7.52
C LEU A 108 -3.12 4.98 -6.26
N VAL A 109 -3.83 4.91 -5.13
CA VAL A 109 -3.32 5.45 -3.86
C VAL A 109 -2.02 4.77 -3.44
N LEU A 110 -1.88 3.46 -3.68
CA LEU A 110 -0.64 2.74 -3.43
C LEU A 110 0.48 3.17 -4.39
N ALA A 111 0.17 3.41 -5.67
CA ALA A 111 1.14 3.91 -6.65
C ALA A 111 1.68 5.29 -6.24
N ASP A 112 0.79 6.20 -5.84
CA ASP A 112 1.18 7.53 -5.36
C ASP A 112 2.05 7.45 -4.10
N LYS A 113 1.72 6.55 -3.16
CA LYS A 113 2.56 6.29 -1.98
C LYS A 113 3.95 5.78 -2.36
N LYS A 114 4.07 4.95 -3.39
CA LYS A 114 5.37 4.49 -3.90
C LYS A 114 6.16 5.60 -4.55
N MET A 115 5.50 6.49 -5.29
CA MET A 115 6.15 7.66 -5.86
C MET A 115 6.67 8.61 -4.77
N SER A 116 5.90 8.80 -3.69
CA SER A 116 6.38 9.53 -2.51
C SER A 116 7.61 8.88 -1.87
N GLU A 117 7.67 7.54 -1.78
CA GLU A 117 8.85 6.81 -1.29
C GLU A 117 10.07 7.09 -2.16
N VAL A 118 9.90 7.02 -3.49
CA VAL A 118 10.96 7.35 -4.45
C VAL A 118 11.48 8.77 -4.22
N MET A 119 10.59 9.75 -4.07
CA MET A 119 10.99 11.13 -3.81
C MET A 119 11.70 11.30 -2.46
N GLU A 120 11.25 10.60 -1.42
CA GLU A 120 11.92 10.65 -0.12
C GLU A 120 13.29 9.98 -0.12
N LEU A 121 13.41 8.84 -0.81
CA LEU A 121 14.68 8.15 -0.97
C LEU A 121 15.66 8.95 -1.83
N ALA A 122 15.17 9.66 -2.85
CA ALA A 122 15.97 10.54 -3.69
C ALA A 122 16.43 11.79 -2.92
N ASN A 123 15.60 12.34 -2.04
CA ASN A 123 15.93 13.53 -1.24
C ASN A 123 16.83 13.22 -0.03
N LYS A 124 16.83 11.99 0.48
CA LYS A 124 17.73 11.57 1.57
C LYS A 124 19.07 11.14 0.98
N ASP A 125 20.06 12.02 1.13
CA ASP A 125 21.45 11.90 0.63
C ASP A 125 22.28 10.73 1.21
N PHE A 126 21.65 9.72 1.79
CA PHE A 126 22.28 8.72 2.65
C PHE A 126 22.13 7.31 2.12
N ALA A 127 23.04 6.94 1.20
CA ALA A 127 23.78 5.67 1.17
C ALA A 127 24.09 5.25 -0.28
N PRO A 128 25.31 4.74 -0.56
CA PRO A 128 25.72 4.30 -1.90
C PRO A 128 24.89 3.14 -2.49
N ASN A 129 23.95 2.55 -1.73
CA ASN A 129 23.10 1.42 -2.14
C ASN A 129 21.60 1.75 -2.29
N ASN A 130 21.17 3.00 -2.12
CA ASN A 130 19.75 3.36 -2.24
C ASN A 130 19.24 3.38 -3.69
N GLY A 131 20.12 3.48 -4.68
CA GLY A 131 19.73 3.48 -6.09
C GLY A 131 18.88 2.26 -6.46
N ARG A 132 19.21 1.09 -5.92
CA ARG A 132 18.40 -0.12 -6.12
C ARG A 132 17.00 -0.01 -5.51
N LEU A 133 16.90 0.53 -4.28
CA LEU A 133 15.62 0.70 -3.59
C LEU A 133 14.72 1.73 -4.28
N ILE A 134 15.32 2.79 -4.83
CA ILE A 134 14.62 3.80 -5.63
C ILE A 134 14.05 3.16 -6.90
N ILE A 135 14.86 2.39 -7.62
CA ILE A 135 14.42 1.69 -8.83
C ILE A 135 13.32 0.68 -8.51
N GLU A 136 13.47 -0.12 -7.45
CA GLU A 136 12.46 -1.08 -7.02
C GLU A 136 11.14 -0.39 -6.64
N ALA A 137 11.19 0.68 -5.84
CA ALA A 137 9.99 1.44 -5.47
C ALA A 137 9.33 2.10 -6.69
N GLY A 138 10.11 2.60 -7.65
CA GLY A 138 9.61 3.16 -8.90
C GLY A 138 8.98 2.12 -9.82
N GLN A 139 9.58 0.94 -9.93
CA GLN A 139 9.01 -0.21 -10.65
C GLN A 139 7.70 -0.66 -10.01
N GLU A 140 7.66 -0.80 -8.68
CA GLU A 140 6.44 -1.12 -7.96
C GLU A 140 5.34 -0.07 -8.22
N ALA A 141 5.68 1.23 -8.28
CA ALA A 141 4.71 2.28 -8.64
C ALA A 141 4.15 2.06 -10.05
N LEU A 142 5.01 1.81 -11.04
CA LEU A 142 4.61 1.56 -12.42
C LEU A 142 3.73 0.31 -12.56
N ASP A 143 4.07 -0.77 -11.86
CA ASP A 143 3.30 -2.00 -11.87
C ASP A 143 1.90 -1.80 -11.30
N ARG A 144 1.76 -0.96 -10.26
CA ARG A 144 0.45 -0.57 -9.72
C ARG A 144 -0.36 0.26 -10.70
N LEU A 145 0.28 1.15 -11.45
CA LEU A 145 -0.39 1.93 -12.50
C LEU A 145 -0.88 1.02 -13.63
N LYS A 146 -0.03 0.10 -14.13
CA LYS A 146 -0.43 -0.90 -15.14
C LYS A 146 -1.55 -1.81 -14.67
N TYR A 147 -1.50 -2.25 -13.41
CA TYR A 147 -2.56 -3.04 -12.81
C TYR A 147 -3.89 -2.26 -12.78
N THR A 148 -3.83 -0.98 -12.43
CA THR A 148 -4.99 -0.08 -12.43
C THR A 148 -5.57 0.08 -13.84
N ASP A 149 -4.72 0.34 -14.82
CA ASP A 149 -5.11 0.51 -16.22
C ASP A 149 -5.85 -0.72 -16.76
N ASN A 150 -5.33 -1.91 -16.45
CA ASN A 150 -5.98 -3.17 -16.81
C ASN A 150 -7.38 -3.30 -16.15
N LEU A 151 -7.49 -3.02 -14.85
CA LEU A 151 -8.79 -3.06 -14.14
C LEU A 151 -9.80 -2.07 -14.71
N ILE A 152 -9.37 -0.85 -15.05
CA ILE A 152 -10.24 0.18 -15.64
C ILE A 152 -10.68 -0.26 -17.03
N SER A 153 -9.77 -0.74 -17.86
CA SER A 153 -10.05 -1.23 -19.22
C SER A 153 -11.09 -2.36 -19.21
N GLN A 154 -10.91 -3.36 -18.34
CA GLN A 154 -11.88 -4.44 -18.15
C GLN A 154 -13.24 -3.91 -17.68
N SER A 155 -13.25 -2.98 -16.71
CA SER A 155 -14.49 -2.41 -16.19
C SER A 155 -15.25 -1.60 -17.25
N THR A 156 -14.54 -0.95 -18.17
CA THR A 156 -15.12 -0.14 -19.25
C THR A 156 -15.73 -1.04 -20.32
N GLN A 157 -14.99 -2.07 -20.76
CA GLN A 157 -15.49 -3.07 -21.71
C GLN A 157 -16.77 -3.75 -21.21
N ASN A 158 -16.76 -4.18 -19.95
CA ASN A 158 -17.94 -4.80 -19.34
C ASN A 158 -19.14 -3.83 -19.26
N ALA A 159 -18.92 -2.52 -19.10
CA ALA A 159 -20.01 -1.55 -19.01
C ALA A 159 -20.67 -1.27 -20.37
N ASP A 160 -19.91 -1.37 -21.46
CA ASP A 160 -20.41 -1.19 -22.82
C ASP A 160 -21.18 -2.43 -23.33
N GLU A 161 -20.93 -3.64 -22.79
CA GLU A 161 -21.70 -4.85 -23.12
C GLU A 161 -23.15 -4.86 -22.60
N TRP A 162 -23.49 -4.01 -21.61
CA TRP A 162 -24.85 -3.89 -21.07
C TRP A 162 -25.64 -2.69 -21.63
N ARG A 163 -25.10 -2.00 -22.64
CA ARG A 163 -25.75 -0.89 -23.35
C ARG A 163 -26.24 -1.32 -24.72
#